data_AF-E2A7F4-F1
#
_entry.id   AF-E2A7F4-F1
#
_cell.length_a   1.000
_cell.length_b   1.000
_cell.length_c   1.000
_cell.angle_alpha   90.00
_cell.angle_beta   90.00
_cell.angle_gamma   90.00
#
_symmetry.space_group_name_H-M   'P 1'
#
loop_
_entity.id
_entity.type
_entity.pdbx_description
1 polymer ?
#
loop_
_entity_poly.entity_id
_entity_poly.type
_entity_poly.pdbx_seq_one_letter_code
_entity_poly.pdbx_strand_id
1 'polypeptide(L)' 'IYYAVYSQEWYILESSEARDLIPVIIKSRKPVYLTAGKVFPITMATFCSV' A
#
# COMPACT_ATOMS: atom_id res chain seq x y z
N ILE A 1 0.76 2.57 4.19
CA ILE A 1 1.07 1.14 4.46
C ILE A 1 2.39 0.74 3.80
N TYR A 2 2.54 0.80 2.46
CA TYR A 2 3.79 0.44 1.77
C TYR A 2 5.04 1.00 2.43
N TYR A 3 5.10 2.32 2.61
CA TYR A 3 6.26 2.99 3.20
C TYR A 3 6.57 2.49 4.62
N ALA A 4 5.56 2.35 5.47
CA ALA A 4 5.72 1.89 6.85
C ALA A 4 6.25 0.45 6.93
N VAL A 5 5.78 -0.44 6.06
CA VAL A 5 6.24 -1.83 5.99
C VAL A 5 7.65 -1.90 5.39
N TYR A 6 7.96 -1.06 4.40
CA TYR A 6 9.28 -1.00 3.79
C TYR A 6 10.34 -0.41 4.73
N SER A 7 9.99 0.59 5.55
CA SER A 7 10.89 1.26 6.47
C SER A 7 11.08 0.53 7.81
N GLN A 8 10.39 -0.60 8.01
CA GLN A 8 10.53 -1.41 9.22
C GLN A 8 11.91 -2.08 9.25
N GLU A 9 12.46 -2.30 10.44
CA GLU A 9 13.79 -2.88 10.64
C GLU A 9 13.78 -4.41 10.42
N TRP A 10 13.47 -4.82 9.18
CA TRP A 10 13.29 -6.22 8.77
C TRP A 10 14.49 -7.12 9.02
N TYR A 11 15.68 -6.55 9.19
CA TYR A 11 16.91 -7.25 9.55
C TYR A 11 16.99 -7.66 11.03
N ILE A 12 16.11 -7.13 11.88
CA ILE A 12 16.00 -7.47 13.31
C ILE A 12 14.92 -8.54 13.53
N LEU A 13 13.96 -8.66 12.63
CA LEU A 13 12.86 -9.61 12.70
C LEU A 13 13.32 -11.06 12.52
N GLU A 14 12.52 -12.01 13.01
CA GLU A 14 12.75 -13.40 12.68
C GLU A 14 12.61 -13.64 11.16
N SER A 15 13.39 -14.59 10.63
CA SER A 15 13.38 -14.91 9.20
C SER A 15 11.99 -15.29 8.65
N SER A 16 11.13 -15.85 9.51
CA SER A 16 9.72 -16.16 9.25
C SER A 16 8.91 -14.88 9.03
N GLU A 17 8.98 -13.96 10.01
CA GLU A 17 8.27 -12.68 9.98
C GLU A 17 8.72 -11.80 8.81
N ALA A 18 10.04 -11.72 8.57
CA ALA A 18 10.59 -10.98 7.45
C ALA A 18 10.11 -11.52 6.09
N ARG A 19 9.94 -12.84 5.95
CA ARG A 19 9.36 -13.45 4.74
C ARG A 19 7.89 -13.08 4.56
N ASP A 20 7.13 -13.00 5.65
CA ASP A 20 5.71 -12.65 5.60
C ASP A 20 5.48 -11.19 5.20
N LEU A 21 6.46 -10.30 5.39
CA LEU A 21 6.40 -8.92 4.91
C LEU A 21 6.46 -8.81 3.38
N ILE A 22 7.11 -9.74 2.68
CA ILE A 22 7.29 -9.69 1.21
C ILE A 22 5.95 -9.55 0.46
N PRO A 23 4.94 -10.42 0.66
CA PRO A 23 3.65 -10.27 -0.01
C PRO A 23 2.92 -8.98 0.39
N VAL A 24 3.09 -8.51 1.63
CA VAL A 24 2.51 -7.25 2.12
C VAL A 24 3.09 -6.06 1.38
N ILE A 25 4.42 -6.01 1.19
CA ILE A 25 5.10 -4.97 0.42
C ILE A 25 4.61 -4.99 -1.03
N ILE A 26 4.55 -6.16 -1.66
CA ILE A 26 4.10 -6.31 -3.06
C ILE A 26 2.66 -5.81 -3.22
N LYS A 27 1.75 -6.18 -2.31
CA LYS A 27 0.34 -5.75 -2.38
C LYS A 27 0.17 -4.26 -2.09
N SER A 28 0.87 -3.75 -1.09
CA SER A 28 0.72 -2.37 -0.64
C SER A 28 1.33 -1.34 -1.61
N ARG A 29 2.20 -1.75 -2.55
CA ARG A 29 2.66 -0.90 -3.67
C ARG A 29 1.51 -0.35 -4.51
N LYS A 30 0.39 -1.08 -4.61
CA LYS A 30 -0.82 -0.59 -5.26
C LYS A 30 -1.75 -0.02 -4.18
N PRO A 31 -1.93 1.31 -4.09
CA PRO A 31 -2.89 1.88 -3.18
C PRO A 31 -4.30 1.38 -3.49
N VAL A 32 -5.10 1.21 -2.45
CA VAL A 32 -6.51 0.83 -2.59
C VAL A 32 -7.28 2.09 -2.98
N TYR A 33 -7.84 2.09 -4.19
CA TYR A 33 -8.68 3.16 -4.66
C TYR A 33 -10.15 2.83 -4.42
N LEU A 34 -10.86 3.73 -3.74
CA LEU A 34 -12.31 3.77 -3.86
C LEU A 34 -12.63 4.33 -5.24
N THR A 35 -13.47 3.66 -6.02
CA THR A 35 -13.83 4.12 -7.37
C THR A 35 -15.32 4.42 -7.47
N ALA A 36 -15.70 5.53 -8.11
CA ALA A 36 -17.09 5.82 -8.43
C ALA A 36 -17.52 5.00 -9.65
N GLY A 37 -18.50 4.10 -9.49
CA GLY A 37 -19.03 3.28 -10.57
C GLY A 37 -18.00 2.39 -11.29
N LYS A 38 -16.81 2.16 -10.70
CA LYS A 38 -15.63 1.53 -11.33
C LYS A 38 -15.04 2.31 -12.52
N VAL A 39 -15.39 3.59 -12.68
CA VAL A 39 -14.93 4.42 -13.81
C VAL A 39 -13.68 5.22 -13.44
N PHE A 40 -13.69 5.91 -12.30
CA PHE A 40 -12.56 6.73 -11.86
C PHE A 40 -12.32 6.61 -10.34
N PRO A 41 -11.07 6.77 -9.88
CA PRO A 41 -10.74 6.72 -8.47
C PRO A 41 -11.19 8.02 -7.77
N ILE A 42 -11.87 7.88 -6.64
CA ILE A 42 -12.23 8.96 -5.74
C ILE A 42 -11.00 9.33 -4.93
N THR A 43 -10.38 10.45 -5.28
CA THR A 43 -9.17 11.00 -4.67
C THR A 43 -9.31 12.51 -4.44
N MET A 44 -8.42 13.11 -3.64
CA MET A 44 -8.38 14.57 -3.48
C MET A 44 -8.16 15.28 -4.82
N ALA A 45 -7.33 14.70 -5.70
CA ALA A 45 -7.10 15.23 -7.04
C ALA A 45 -8.41 15.31 -7.86
N THR A 46 -9.23 14.26 -7.86
CA THR A 46 -10.52 14.26 -8.56
C THR A 46 -11.56 15.19 -7.92
N PHE A 47 -11.45 15.47 -6.62
CA PHE A 47 -12.32 16.45 -5.95
C PHE A 47 -11.93 17.88 -6.33
N CYS A 48 -10.64 18.20 -6.34
CA CYS A 48 -10.13 19.54 -6.68
C CYS A 48 -10.08 19.82 -8.19
N SER A 49 -10.26 18.81 -9.04
CA SER A 49 -10.29 18.98 -10.50
C SER A 49 -11.64 19.41 -11.05
N VAL A 50 -12.68 19.41 -10.21
CA VAL A 50 -14.02 19.94 -10.51
C VAL A 50 -14.07 21.40 -10.08
#